data_AF-A0A6N8WAT3-F1
#
_entry.id   AF-A0A6N8WAT3-F1
#
_cell.length_a   1.000
_cell.length_b   1.000
_cell.length_c   1.000
_cell.angle_alpha   90.00
_cell.angle_beta   90.00
_cell.angle_gamma   90.00
#
_symmetry.space_group_name_H-M   'P 1'
#
loop_
_entity.id
_entity.type
_entity.pdbx_description
1 polymer ?
#
loop_
_entity_poly.entity_id
_entity_poly.type
_entity_poly.pdbx_seq_one_letter_code
_entity_poly.pdbx_strand_id
1 'polypeptide(L)'
;MDNSFHGAWPALITPATADGGVNLTALRELIDYMLAKKVDGLYILGGTGEGLLISAADRRSVVETAIAQVGGRIPVIVHVGSIRTVAAAALA
;
A
#
# COMPACT_ATOMS: atom_id res chain seq x y z
N MET A 1 6.26 21.81 -2.51
CA MET A 1 5.51 20.59 -2.85
C MET A 1 4.09 21.04 -3.09
N ASP A 2 3.49 20.65 -4.22
CA ASP A 2 2.05 20.81 -4.37
C ASP A 2 1.39 19.80 -3.41
N ASN A 3 0.84 20.31 -2.31
CA ASN A 3 0.29 19.52 -1.20
C ASN A 3 -1.19 19.15 -1.44
N SER A 4 -1.65 19.21 -2.69
CA SER A 4 -3.02 18.93 -3.07
C SER A 4 -3.27 17.42 -3.25
N PHE A 5 -3.72 16.74 -2.19
CA PHE A 5 -4.35 15.42 -2.32
C PHE A 5 -5.77 15.61 -2.89
N HIS A 6 -5.98 15.22 -4.15
CA HIS A 6 -7.26 15.37 -4.84
C HIS A 6 -7.54 14.19 -5.77
N GLY A 7 -8.80 14.04 -6.17
CA GLY A 7 -9.23 12.99 -7.09
C GLY A 7 -9.42 11.62 -6.43
N ALA A 8 -9.19 10.55 -7.17
CA ALA A 8 -9.42 9.17 -6.76
C ALA A 8 -8.17 8.53 -6.16
N TRP A 9 -8.26 8.17 -4.87
CA TRP A 9 -7.21 7.51 -4.10
C TRP A 9 -7.73 6.19 -3.52
N PRO A 10 -7.80 5.12 -4.32
CA PRO A 10 -8.31 3.84 -3.85
C PRO A 10 -7.48 3.30 -2.67
N ALA A 11 -8.19 2.86 -1.63
CA ALA A 11 -7.64 2.05 -0.56
C ALA A 11 -7.44 0.62 -1.10
N LEU A 12 -6.20 0.25 -1.38
CA LEU A 12 -5.90 -1.06 -1.94
C LEU A 12 -6.01 -2.16 -0.88
N ILE A 13 -6.60 -3.28 -1.28
CA ILE A 13 -6.44 -4.56 -0.57
C ILE A 13 -4.97 -4.99 -0.64
N THR A 14 -4.53 -5.78 0.34
CA THR A 14 -3.27 -6.52 0.24
C THR A 14 -3.61 -7.94 -0.19
N PRO A 15 -3.36 -8.33 -1.45
CA PRO A 15 -3.71 -9.67 -1.90
C PRO A 15 -2.99 -10.72 -1.06
N ALA A 16 -3.71 -11.77 -0.70
CA ALA A 16 -3.18 -12.89 0.07
C ALA A 16 -3.00 -14.14 -0.82
N THR A 17 -2.04 -14.97 -0.46
CA THR A 17 -1.90 -16.33 -0.98
C THR A 17 -2.88 -17.27 -0.26
N ALA A 18 -3.10 -18.47 -0.80
CA ALA A 18 -4.03 -19.43 -0.20
C ALA A 18 -3.62 -19.90 1.22
N ASP A 19 -2.33 -19.82 1.54
CA ASP A 19 -1.74 -20.10 2.85
C ASP A 19 -1.68 -18.87 3.78
N GLY A 20 -2.23 -17.73 3.36
CA GLY A 20 -2.36 -16.52 4.18
C GLY A 20 -1.15 -15.60 4.17
N GLY A 21 -0.13 -15.88 3.36
CA GLY A 21 0.97 -14.96 3.09
C GLY A 21 0.59 -13.81 2.16
N VAL A 22 1.46 -12.81 2.00
CA VAL A 22 1.22 -11.72 1.05
C VAL A 22 1.53 -12.18 -0.37
N ASN A 23 0.56 -12.00 -1.28
CA ASN A 23 0.73 -12.27 -2.70
C ASN A 23 1.24 -11.01 -3.44
N LEU A 24 2.56 -10.84 -3.46
CA LEU A 24 3.21 -9.70 -4.10
C LEU A 24 3.02 -9.67 -5.63
N THR A 25 2.83 -10.82 -6.28
CA THR A 25 2.58 -10.87 -7.74
C THR A 25 1.22 -10.28 -8.04
N ALA A 26 0.17 -10.73 -7.35
CA ALA A 26 -1.17 -10.16 -7.50
C ALA A 26 -1.23 -8.68 -7.10
N LEU A 27 -0.42 -8.24 -6.12
CA LEU A 27 -0.29 -6.82 -5.78
C LEU A 27 0.23 -5.99 -6.96
N ARG A 28 1.23 -6.48 -7.71
CA ARG A 28 1.77 -5.76 -8.89
C ARG A 28 0.71 -5.63 -9.98
N GLU A 29 -0.01 -6.71 -10.26
CA GLU A 29 -1.11 -6.73 -11.23
C GLU A 29 -2.23 -5.76 -10.84
N LEU A 30 -2.60 -5.73 -9.55
CA LEU A 30 -3.58 -4.79 -9.03
C LEU A 30 -3.12 -3.34 -9.21
N ILE A 31 -1.86 -3.04 -8.93
CA ILE A 31 -1.30 -1.70 -9.13
C ILE A 31 -1.30 -1.30 -10.60
N ASP A 32 -0.89 -2.19 -11.51
CA ASP A 32 -0.94 -1.92 -12.95
C ASP A 32 -2.37 -1.66 -13.44
N TYR A 33 -3.33 -2.41 -12.92
CA TYR A 33 -4.75 -2.17 -13.19
C TYR A 33 -5.19 -0.77 -12.70
N MET A 34 -4.80 -0.36 -11.49
CA MET A 34 -5.11 0.98 -10.95
C MET A 34 -4.47 2.09 -11.79
N LEU A 35 -3.20 1.92 -12.19
CA LEU A 35 -2.49 2.86 -13.05
C LEU A 35 -3.19 2.98 -14.42
N ALA A 36 -3.66 1.88 -15.00
CA ALA A 36 -4.42 1.89 -16.25
C ALA A 36 -5.77 2.63 -16.11
N LYS A 37 -6.35 2.67 -14.90
CA LYS A 37 -7.55 3.47 -14.59
C LYS A 37 -7.25 4.95 -14.33
N LYS A 38 -5.98 5.37 -14.37
CA LYS A 38 -5.56 6.77 -14.19
C LYS A 38 -6.05 7.36 -12.87
N VAL A 39 -5.93 6.60 -11.79
CA VAL A 39 -6.18 7.10 -10.43
C VAL A 39 -5.13 8.15 -10.05
N ASP A 40 -5.47 9.06 -9.16
CA ASP A 40 -4.64 10.22 -8.80
C ASP A 40 -3.58 9.89 -7.74
N GLY A 41 -3.75 8.76 -7.05
CA GLY A 41 -2.78 8.22 -6.10
C GLY A 41 -3.22 6.88 -5.55
N LEU A 42 -2.40 6.26 -4.71
CA LEU A 42 -2.75 5.01 -4.01
C LEU A 42 -2.70 5.20 -2.50
N TYR A 43 -3.61 4.54 -1.79
CA TYR A 43 -3.52 4.37 -0.35
C TYR A 43 -3.36 2.88 -0.02
N ILE A 44 -2.25 2.50 0.61
CA ILE A 44 -1.94 1.10 0.93
C ILE A 44 -1.83 0.86 2.44
N LEU A 45 -2.02 -0.40 2.84
CA LEU A 45 -1.86 -0.88 4.22
C LEU A 45 -2.81 -0.24 5.25
N GLY A 46 -3.87 0.43 4.78
CA GLY A 46 -4.98 0.87 5.65
C GLY A 46 -5.81 -0.31 6.16
N GLY A 47 -6.98 -0.01 6.75
CA GLY A 47 -7.92 -1.06 7.18
C GLY A 47 -8.33 -2.00 6.03
N THR A 48 -8.62 -1.45 4.84
CA THR A 48 -8.93 -2.22 3.63
C THR A 48 -7.76 -3.10 3.17
N GLY A 49 -6.53 -2.63 3.37
CA GLY A 49 -5.32 -3.37 3.05
C GLY A 49 -4.86 -4.30 4.18
N GLU A 50 -5.63 -4.42 5.26
CA GLU A 50 -5.34 -5.28 6.41
C GLU A 50 -3.95 -5.02 7.02
N GLY A 51 -3.40 -3.81 6.89
CA GLY A 51 -2.01 -3.53 7.26
C GLY A 51 -1.73 -3.61 8.76
N LEU A 52 -2.77 -3.59 9.61
CA LEU A 52 -2.64 -3.87 11.05
C LEU A 52 -2.58 -5.37 11.37
N LEU A 53 -2.98 -6.24 10.45
CA LEU A 53 -3.11 -7.69 10.66
C LEU A 53 -1.91 -8.49 10.13
N ILE A 54 -1.04 -7.86 9.34
CA ILE A 54 0.19 -8.47 8.80
C ILE A 54 1.44 -7.97 9.53
N SER A 55 2.55 -8.72 9.39
CA SER A 55 3.80 -8.39 10.08
C SER A 55 4.43 -7.10 9.55
N ALA A 56 5.30 -6.47 10.36
CA ALA A 56 6.07 -5.31 9.89
C ALA A 56 6.97 -5.63 8.68
N ALA A 57 7.47 -6.87 8.59
CA ALA A 57 8.25 -7.34 7.45
C ALA A 57 7.40 -7.47 6.18
N ASP A 58 6.16 -7.96 6.31
CA ASP A 58 5.22 -8.04 5.19
C ASP A 58 4.77 -6.65 4.75
N ARG A 59 4.47 -5.73 5.69
CA ARG A 59 4.18 -4.32 5.37
C ARG A 59 5.31 -3.69 4.58
N ARG A 60 6.56 -3.90 5.00
CA ARG A 60 7.74 -3.41 4.28
C ARG A 60 7.81 -4.00 2.87
N SER A 61 7.58 -5.30 2.72
CA SER A 61 7.59 -5.97 1.41
C SER A 61 6.51 -5.44 0.47
N VAL A 62 5.31 -5.14 1.01
CA VAL A 62 4.21 -4.49 0.28
C VAL A 62 4.61 -3.08 -0.15
N VAL A 63 5.20 -2.27 0.73
CA VAL A 63 5.66 -0.90 0.40
C VAL A 63 6.73 -0.92 -0.68
N GLU A 64 7.78 -1.72 -0.50
CA GLU A 64 8.88 -1.83 -1.47
C GLU A 64 8.36 -2.28 -2.84
N THR A 65 7.48 -3.28 -2.87
CA THR A 65 6.83 -3.74 -4.10
C THR A 65 5.96 -2.67 -4.72
N ALA A 66 5.13 -1.96 -3.93
CA ALA A 66 4.22 -0.96 -4.45
C ALA A 66 4.96 0.27 -4.99
N ILE A 67 5.99 0.74 -4.30
CA ILE A 67 6.81 1.88 -4.76
C ILE A 67 7.57 1.51 -6.03
N ALA A 68 8.19 0.33 -6.07
CA ALA A 68 8.88 -0.14 -7.27
C ALA A 68 7.92 -0.30 -8.45
N GLN A 69 6.74 -0.90 -8.21
CA GLN A 69 5.74 -1.07 -9.26
C GLN A 69 5.18 0.27 -9.72
N VAL A 70 4.85 1.22 -8.83
CA VAL A 70 4.35 2.54 -9.24
C VAL A 70 5.40 3.33 -10.02
N GLY A 71 6.68 3.21 -9.67
CA GLY A 71 7.77 3.81 -10.44
C GLY A 71 7.67 5.33 -10.58
N GLY A 72 7.13 6.01 -9.56
CA GLY A 72 6.98 7.47 -9.51
C GLY A 72 5.87 8.05 -10.40
N ARG A 73 5.04 7.22 -11.04
CA ARG A 73 3.96 7.69 -11.94
C ARG A 73 2.84 8.44 -11.22
N ILE A 74 2.52 8.04 -9.99
CA ILE A 74 1.52 8.66 -9.10
C ILE A 74 2.04 8.63 -7.66
N PRO A 75 1.57 9.53 -6.78
CA PRO A 75 1.90 9.48 -5.36
C PRO A 75 1.28 8.25 -4.65
N VAL A 76 1.95 7.81 -3.58
CA VAL A 76 1.51 6.68 -2.73
C VAL A 76 1.50 7.12 -1.27
N ILE A 77 0.35 6.98 -0.60
CA ILE A 77 0.22 7.11 0.85
C ILE A 77 0.36 5.73 1.47
N VAL A 78 1.29 5.62 2.41
CA VAL A 78 1.52 4.41 3.21
C VAL A 78 0.90 4.60 4.58
N HIS A 79 -0.04 3.74 4.96
CA HIS A 79 -0.52 3.72 6.33
C HIS A 79 0.57 3.18 7.27
N VAL A 80 0.93 3.96 8.28
CA VAL A 80 1.93 3.59 9.31
C VAL A 80 1.31 3.44 10.71
N GLY A 81 -0.03 3.44 10.80
CA GLY A 81 -0.74 3.26 12.06
C GLY A 81 -0.46 1.90 12.70
N SER A 82 -0.50 1.91 14.03
CA SER A 82 -0.35 0.74 14.89
C SER A 82 -1.03 0.99 16.23
N ILE A 83 -1.45 -0.08 16.92
CA ILE A 83 -1.97 -0.02 18.29
C ILE A 83 -0.90 0.38 19.33
N ARG A 84 0.38 0.42 18.94
CA ARG A 84 1.50 0.86 19.78
C ARG A 84 2.20 2.05 19.14
N THR A 85 2.32 3.16 19.88
CA THR A 85 2.97 4.40 19.41
C THR A 85 4.38 4.17 18.89
N VAL A 86 5.19 3.37 19.62
CA VAL A 86 6.57 3.04 19.21
C VAL A 86 6.63 2.26 17.90
N ALA A 87 5.64 1.40 17.63
CA ALA A 87 5.58 0.64 16.40
C ALA A 87 5.13 1.52 15.23
N ALA A 88 4.17 2.43 15.47
CA ALA A 88 3.76 3.41 14.46
C ALA A 88 4.93 4.31 14.06
N ALA A 89 5.71 4.81 15.03
CA ALA A 89 6.90 5.61 14.78
C ALA A 89 8.00 4.84 14.01
N ALA A 90 8.15 3.53 14.27
CA ALA A 90 9.14 2.70 13.57
C ALA A 90 8.74 2.34 12.13
N LEU A 91 7.46 2.47 11.77
CA LEU A 91 6.93 2.24 10.42
C LEU A 91 6.96 3.51 9.55
N ALA A 92 7.15 4.68 10.16
CA ALA A 92 7.12 5.99 9.53
C ALA A 92 8.42 6.35 8.82
#